data_AF-A0A6G3R6Z2-F1
#
_entry.id   AF-A0A6G3R6Z2-F1
#
_cell.length_a   1.000
_cell.length_b   1.000
_cell.length_c   1.000
_cell.angle_alpha   90.00
_cell.angle_beta   90.00
_cell.angle_gamma   90.00
#
_symmetry.space_group_name_H-M   'P 1'
#
loop_
_entity.id
_entity.type
_entity.pdbx_description
1 polymer ?
#
loop_
_entity_poly.entity_id
_entity_poly.type
_entity_poly.pdbx_seq_one_letter_code
_entity_poly.pdbx_strand_id
1 'polypeptide(L)'
;MKVRADIAALIREGHTNASIAHRLHCADETVARARRALRLPPADLLGRLYAEAAPTGRGLKPTGPQPLSPAQQAANRAELLAALRGAA
;
A
#
# COMPACT_ATOMS: atom_id res chain seq x y z
N MET A 1 -3.17 -18.68 -18.37
CA MET A 1 -2.02 -17.91 -18.92
C MET A 1 -0.75 -18.70 -18.65
N LYS A 2 0.14 -18.86 -19.65
CA LYS A 2 1.47 -19.44 -19.40
C LYS A 2 2.38 -18.33 -18.87
N VAL A 3 2.89 -18.47 -17.65
CA VAL A 3 3.87 -17.54 -17.07
C VAL A 3 5.25 -17.93 -17.59
N ARG A 4 5.97 -16.99 -18.20
CA ARG A 4 7.36 -17.24 -18.63
C ARG A 4 8.26 -17.43 -17.40
N ALA A 5 9.19 -18.38 -17.48
CA ALA A 5 10.04 -18.76 -16.36
C ALA A 5 10.98 -17.63 -15.89
N ASP A 6 11.45 -16.80 -16.82
CA ASP A 6 12.27 -15.62 -16.57
C ASP A 6 11.53 -14.56 -15.72
N ILE A 7 10.28 -14.25 -16.05
CA ILE A 7 9.42 -13.35 -15.26
C ILE A 7 9.22 -13.94 -13.85
N ALA A 8 8.94 -15.23 -13.75
CA ALA A 8 8.73 -15.89 -12.45
C ALA A 8 9.98 -15.87 -11.57
N ALA A 9 11.18 -16.04 -12.14
CA ALA A 9 12.44 -15.94 -11.41
C ALA A 9 12.63 -14.54 -10.82
N LEU A 10 12.53 -13.51 -11.65
CA LEU A 10 12.71 -12.12 -11.22
C LEU A 10 11.66 -11.67 -10.20
N ILE A 11 10.42 -12.17 -10.30
CA ILE A 11 9.38 -11.90 -9.31
C ILE A 11 9.75 -12.48 -7.94
N ARG A 12 10.30 -13.70 -7.90
CA ARG A 12 10.71 -14.35 -6.64
C ARG A 12 11.95 -13.71 -6.04
N GLU A 13 12.84 -13.17 -6.87
CA GLU A 13 13.99 -12.35 -6.46
C GLU A 13 13.58 -10.98 -5.89
N GLY A 14 12.29 -10.61 -5.96
CA GLY A 14 11.76 -9.38 -5.37
C GLY A 14 11.83 -8.15 -6.27
N HIS A 15 12.10 -8.31 -7.57
CA HIS A 15 12.12 -7.18 -8.50
C HIS A 15 10.73 -6.53 -8.68
N THR A 16 10.73 -5.21 -8.85
CA THR A 16 9.51 -4.44 -9.17
C THR A 16 9.05 -4.74 -10.59
N ASN A 17 7.76 -4.56 -10.88
CA ASN A 17 7.25 -4.84 -12.22
C ASN A 17 7.94 -3.98 -13.29
N ALA A 18 8.18 -2.70 -13.01
CA ALA A 18 8.89 -1.78 -13.90
C ALA A 18 10.32 -2.26 -14.20
N SER A 19 11.05 -2.75 -13.18
CA SER A 19 12.41 -3.30 -13.37
C SER A 19 12.40 -4.53 -14.27
N ILE A 20 11.45 -5.44 -14.06
CA ILE A 20 11.28 -6.66 -14.86
C ILE A 20 10.89 -6.31 -16.30
N ALA A 21 9.91 -5.41 -16.46
CA ALA A 21 9.44 -4.91 -17.74
C ALA A 21 10.58 -4.30 -18.58
N HIS A 22 11.42 -3.49 -17.95
CA HIS A 22 12.59 -2.90 -18.60
C HIS A 22 13.63 -3.95 -19.00
N ARG A 23 13.94 -4.91 -18.12
CA ARG A 23 14.95 -5.96 -18.38
C ARG A 23 14.53 -6.95 -19.46
N LEU A 24 13.25 -7.31 -19.50
CA LEU A 24 12.71 -8.33 -20.41
C LEU A 24 11.99 -7.73 -21.63
N HIS A 25 12.06 -6.39 -21.79
CA HIS A 25 11.41 -5.63 -22.85
C HIS A 25 9.93 -6.01 -23.04
N CYS A 26 9.18 -6.09 -21.94
CA CYS A 26 7.75 -6.40 -21.95
C CYS A 26 6.95 -5.33 -21.24
N ALA A 27 5.64 -5.25 -21.50
CA ALA A 27 4.76 -4.33 -20.79
C ALA A 27 4.64 -4.69 -19.30
N ASP A 28 4.55 -3.68 -18.42
CA ASP A 28 4.31 -3.86 -16.97
C ASP A 28 3.07 -4.72 -16.71
N GLU A 29 2.00 -4.50 -17.48
CA GLU A 29 0.76 -5.30 -17.37
C GLU A 29 1.01 -6.82 -17.52
N THR A 30 1.98 -7.22 -18.34
CA THR A 30 2.36 -8.63 -18.51
C THR A 30 2.93 -9.19 -17.21
N VAL A 31 3.79 -8.41 -16.54
CA VAL A 31 4.39 -8.78 -15.26
C VAL A 31 3.34 -8.77 -14.15
N ALA A 32 2.44 -7.78 -14.14
CA ALA A 32 1.34 -7.72 -13.19
C ALA A 32 0.39 -8.93 -13.31
N ARG A 33 0.07 -9.35 -14.54
CA ARG A 33 -0.72 -10.57 -14.79
C ARG A 33 0.02 -11.83 -14.35
N ALA A 34 1.33 -11.92 -14.59
CA ALA A 34 2.16 -13.03 -14.11
C ALA A 34 2.18 -13.12 -12.59
N ARG A 35 2.35 -12.00 -11.89
CA ARG A 35 2.34 -11.91 -10.43
C ARG A 35 1.00 -12.36 -9.84
N ARG A 36 -0.12 -11.92 -10.44
CA ARG A 36 -1.48 -12.39 -10.08
C ARG A 36 -1.65 -13.89 -10.31
N ALA A 37 -1.19 -14.41 -11.46
CA ALA A 37 -1.28 -15.84 -11.77
C ALA A 37 -0.48 -16.72 -10.80
N LEU A 38 0.64 -16.20 -10.28
CA LEU A 38 1.46 -16.84 -9.25
C LEU A 38 0.92 -16.66 -7.82
N ARG A 39 -0.19 -15.92 -7.64
CA ARG A 39 -0.76 -15.54 -6.34
C ARG A 39 0.25 -14.84 -5.41
N LEU A 40 1.19 -14.10 -6.00
CA LEU A 40 2.19 -13.34 -5.26
C LEU A 40 1.68 -11.91 -5.01
N PRO A 41 2.04 -11.30 -3.87
CA PRO A 41 1.60 -9.95 -3.55
C PRO A 41 2.10 -8.95 -4.61
N PRO A 42 1.34 -7.86 -4.86
CA PRO A 42 1.78 -6.79 -5.74
C PRO A 42 3.12 -6.24 -5.27
N ALA A 43 4.00 -5.91 -6.21
CA ALA A 43 5.33 -5.36 -5.91
C ALA A 43 5.27 -4.01 -5.16
N ASP A 44 4.09 -3.39 -5.09
CA ASP A 44 3.81 -2.13 -4.41
C ASP A 44 4.08 -2.14 -2.90
N LEU A 45 4.34 -3.29 -2.26
CA LEU A 45 4.84 -3.27 -0.89
C LEU A 45 6.29 -2.74 -0.81
N LEU A 46 7.14 -3.11 -1.77
CA LEU A 46 8.50 -2.58 -1.90
C LEU A 46 8.49 -1.17 -2.50
N GLY A 47 7.59 -0.91 -3.44
CA GLY A 47 7.33 0.46 -3.93
C GLY A 47 6.92 1.40 -2.80
N ARG A 48 6.06 0.96 -1.86
CA ARG A 48 5.73 1.69 -0.64
C ARG A 48 6.94 1.92 0.26
N LEU A 49 7.71 0.89 0.58
CA LEU A 49 8.88 1.01 1.47
C LEU A 49 9.95 1.98 0.90
N TYR A 50 10.22 1.92 -0.40
CA TYR A 50 11.16 2.86 -1.05
C TYR A 50 10.56 4.25 -1.29
N ALA A 51 9.25 4.37 -1.50
CA ALA A 51 8.56 5.66 -1.58
C ALA A 51 8.45 6.35 -0.20
N GLU A 52 8.39 5.59 0.89
CA GLU A 52 8.39 6.11 2.26
C GLU A 52 9.79 6.57 2.71
N ALA A 53 10.87 6.02 2.12
CA ALA A 53 12.25 6.41 2.42
C ALA A 53 12.69 7.74 1.77
N ALA A 54 11.99 8.21 0.74
CA ALA A 54 12.21 9.53 0.15
C ALA A 54 10.98 10.39 0.44
N PRO A 55 11.08 11.57 1.09
CA PRO A 55 9.98 12.49 1.25
C PRO A 55 9.71 13.17 -0.11
N THR A 56 9.29 12.38 -1.10
CA THR A 56 8.64 12.92 -2.28
C THR A 56 7.33 13.50 -1.75
N GLY A 57 7.26 14.82 -1.64
CA GLY A 57 6.20 15.57 -0.94
C GLY A 57 4.76 15.37 -1.43
N ARG A 58 4.47 14.29 -2.17
CA ARG A 58 3.14 13.77 -2.41
C ARG A 58 2.86 12.62 -1.44
N GLY A 59 2.62 13.00 -0.18
CA GLY A 59 1.91 12.10 0.73
C GLY A 59 0.56 11.72 0.13
N LEU A 60 0.17 10.45 0.25
CA LEU A 60 -1.16 9.99 -0.13
C LEU A 60 -2.17 10.90 0.58
N LYS A 61 -3.11 11.49 -0.17
CA LYS A 61 -4.22 12.23 0.44
C LYS A 61 -4.92 11.25 1.38
N PRO A 62 -5.11 11.56 2.68
CA PRO A 62 -5.71 10.60 3.60
C PRO A 62 -7.08 10.18 3.06
N THR A 63 -7.21 8.91 2.68
CA THR A 63 -8.44 8.27 2.19
C THR A 63 -9.27 7.72 3.36
N GLY A 64 -9.25 8.42 4.48
CA GLY A 64 -10.00 8.10 5.70
C GLY A 64 -10.89 9.27 6.14
N PRO A 65 -11.74 9.08 7.16
CA PRO A 65 -12.52 10.16 7.73
C PRO A 65 -11.62 11.34 8.06
N GLN A 66 -12.05 12.55 7.72
CA GLN A 66 -11.31 13.76 8.09
C GLN A 66 -11.09 13.79 9.60
N PRO A 67 -9.95 14.35 10.07
CA PRO A 67 -9.74 14.55 11.49
C PRO A 67 -10.93 15.33 12.09
N LEU A 68 -11.44 14.86 13.24
CA LEU A 68 -12.56 15.47 13.94
C LEU A 68 -12.29 16.96 14.19
N SER A 69 -13.31 17.80 14.02
CA SER A 69 -13.18 19.23 14.34
C SER A 69 -12.89 19.43 15.83
N PRO A 70 -12.26 20.54 16.25
CA PRO A 70 -11.98 20.80 17.66
C PRO A 70 -13.23 20.72 18.56
N ALA A 71 -14.38 21.15 18.05
CA ALA A 71 -15.66 21.07 18.75
C ALA A 71 -16.12 19.61 18.95
N GLN A 72 -15.98 18.77 17.92
CA GLN A 72 -16.33 17.35 18.00
C GLN A 72 -15.39 16.58 18.94
N GLN A 73 -14.11 16.91 18.95
CA GLN A 73 -13.15 16.32 19.90
C GLN A 73 -13.52 16.63 21.35
N ALA A 74 -13.93 17.87 21.65
CA ALA A 74 -14.37 18.27 22.98
C ALA A 74 -15.65 17.53 23.41
N ALA A 75 -16.62 17.38 22.51
CA ALA A 75 -17.85 16.62 22.77
C ALA A 75 -17.56 15.15 23.08
N ASN A 76 -16.76 14.48 22.24
CA ASN A 76 -16.38 13.08 22.44
C ASN A 76 -15.61 12.88 23.76
N ARG A 77 -14.75 13.84 24.12
CA ARG A 77 -14.01 13.81 25.39
C ARG A 77 -14.95 13.93 26.59
N ALA A 78 -15.95 14.82 26.52
CA ALA A 78 -16.93 14.97 27.59
C ALA A 78 -17.76 13.69 27.77
N GLU A 79 -18.18 13.09 26.67
CA GLU A 79 -18.94 11.83 26.66
C GLU A 79 -18.12 10.67 27.24
N LEU A 80 -16.85 10.53 26.84
CA LEU A 80 -15.95 9.53 27.39
C LEU A 80 -15.76 9.69 28.91
N LEU A 81 -15.58 10.93 29.38
CA LEU A 81 -15.42 11.20 30.81
C LEU A 81 -16.70 10.92 31.60
N ALA A 82 -17.88 11.15 31.03
CA ALA A 82 -19.15 10.80 31.63
C ALA A 82 -19.31 9.27 31.74
N ALA A 83 -18.99 8.53 30.66
CA ALA A 83 -19.05 7.07 30.64
C ALA A 83 -18.10 6.44 31.67
N LEU A 84 -16.87 6.95 31.78
CA LEU A 84 -15.90 6.45 32.76
C LEU A 84 -16.30 6.74 34.22
N ARG A 85 -17.06 7.82 34.48
CA ARG A 85 -17.57 8.13 35.82
C ARG A 85 -18.80 7.29 36.19
N GLY A 86 -19.62 6.92 35.22
CA GLY A 86 -20.80 6.07 35.43
C GLY A 86 -20.48 4.57 35.53
N ALA A 87 -19.27 4.15 35.18
CA ALA A 87 -18.80 2.77 35.24
C ALA A 87 -18.02 2.44 36.54
N ALA A 88 -18.00 3.36 37.51
CA ALA A 88 -17.40 3.21 38.83
C ALA A 88 -18.49 3.02 39.90
#